data_AF-A0A847G5H4-F1
#
_entry.id   AF-A0A847G5H4-F1
#
_cell.length_a   1.000
_cell.length_b   1.000
_cell.length_c   1.000
_cell.angle_alpha   90.00
_cell.angle_beta   90.00
_cell.angle_gamma   90.00
#
_symmetry.space_group_name_H-M   'P 1'
#
loop_
_entity.id
_entity.type
_entity.pdbx_description
1 polymer ?
#
loop_
_entity_poly.entity_id
_entity_poly.type
_entity_poly.pdbx_seq_one_letter_code
_entity_poly.pdbx_strand_id
1 'polypeptide(L)'
;MLRSLRLRLILSNLLPLLIVLPFIGLLLVYLLETQGIVANVSRDLTRQAVLVADTAGLQPTIWMDQNSARIFLERISPRLSARLMLLDSGGRVLASSEPSDEGLIGKIIYSGQYQSMNNAGGQITDIAEGAEEVVIPVIRADGLLLGFVRMDNPLSPFFERSIQLRQVALWVIGTGLIIGVLLGYLLSRDITRQLRTATQAVSNLATGKDLTLLDGSGKLDEVGRLYAAFNTLVKRLKSLEENRKRLLANLVHEIGRPLGSLRSAVHALKGGADRDRELRSELLDGMDGELRRLDNLVGDLANLHNELSGTLIVNRQMVDVAAWLQKITGTYREEAKARGQEWTCELAYDLPVIHLDSELLTLAVQNLISNAIRYTPKGGKVLVKSWLEGDALRIDVVDT
;
A
#
# COMPACT_ATOMS: atom_id res chain seq x y z
N MET A 1 -11.65 0.68 20.02
CA MET A 1 -10.75 1.69 20.65
C MET A 1 -9.34 1.64 20.05
N LEU A 2 -9.12 2.20 18.85
CA LEU A 2 -7.76 2.50 18.33
C LEU A 2 -7.91 3.70 17.36
N ARG A 3 -7.81 4.93 17.89
CA ARG A 3 -8.15 6.17 17.17
C ARG A 3 -7.02 6.74 16.30
N SER A 4 -5.77 6.32 16.46
CA SER A 4 -4.65 6.83 15.65
C SER A 4 -4.15 5.78 14.65
N LEU A 5 -4.00 6.19 13.39
CA LEU A 5 -3.41 5.38 12.31
C LEU A 5 -2.02 4.86 12.72
N ARG A 6 -1.26 5.70 13.44
CA ARG A 6 0.04 5.38 14.03
C ARG A 6 0.00 4.11 14.89
N LEU A 7 -0.96 4.03 15.81
CA LEU A 7 -1.10 2.92 16.74
C LEU A 7 -1.52 1.63 16.01
N ARG A 8 -2.38 1.74 14.99
CA ARG A 8 -2.76 0.58 14.15
C ARG A 8 -1.59 0.05 13.34
N LEU A 9 -0.78 0.91 12.73
CA LEU A 9 0.40 0.51 11.95
C LEU A 9 1.47 -0.13 12.83
N ILE A 10 1.72 0.46 14.00
CA ILE A 10 2.63 -0.10 15.02
C ILE A 10 2.12 -1.47 15.48
N LEU A 11 0.85 -1.59 15.90
CA LEU A 11 0.30 -2.88 16.31
C LEU A 11 0.34 -3.92 15.18
N SER A 12 -0.06 -3.55 13.97
CA SER A 12 -0.09 -4.45 12.81
C SER A 12 1.26 -5.13 12.54
N ASN A 13 2.35 -4.36 12.66
CA ASN A 13 3.68 -4.85 12.30
C ASN A 13 4.49 -5.36 13.50
N LEU A 14 4.25 -4.84 14.71
CA LEU A 14 4.99 -5.24 15.90
C LEU A 14 4.32 -6.31 16.73
N LEU A 15 3.00 -6.42 16.73
CA LEU A 15 2.30 -7.46 17.47
C LEU A 15 2.71 -8.87 17.01
N PRO A 16 2.82 -9.16 15.69
CA PRO A 16 3.31 -10.46 15.24
C PRO A 16 4.75 -10.71 15.70
N LEU A 17 5.64 -9.70 15.59
CA LEU A 17 7.02 -9.82 16.04
C LEU A 17 7.12 -10.09 17.56
N LEU A 18 6.24 -9.44 18.33
CA LEU A 18 6.20 -9.55 19.78
C LEU A 18 5.71 -10.91 20.27
N ILE A 19 4.96 -11.63 19.45
CA ILE A 19 4.47 -12.98 19.76
C ILE A 19 5.40 -14.05 19.18
N VAL A 20 5.81 -13.90 17.92
CA VAL A 20 6.58 -14.90 17.18
C VAL A 20 8.01 -15.00 17.71
N LEU A 21 8.68 -13.88 18.00
CA LEU A 21 10.07 -13.91 18.43
C LEU A 21 10.25 -14.63 19.78
N PRO A 22 9.47 -14.34 20.84
CA PRO A 22 9.56 -15.09 22.08
C PRO A 22 9.13 -16.55 21.92
N PHE A 23 8.11 -16.82 21.10
CA PHE A 23 7.63 -18.18 20.87
C PHE A 23 8.70 -19.05 20.20
N ILE A 24 9.34 -18.54 19.14
CA ILE A 24 10.46 -19.23 18.46
C ILE A 24 11.62 -19.42 19.43
N GLY A 25 11.98 -18.41 20.22
CA GLY A 25 13.08 -18.54 21.17
C GLY A 25 12.80 -19.58 22.25
N LEU A 26 11.58 -19.62 22.79
CA LEU A 26 11.16 -20.62 23.78
C LEU A 26 11.10 -22.02 23.17
N LEU A 27 10.58 -22.14 21.95
CA LEU A 27 10.57 -23.40 21.19
C LEU A 27 11.99 -23.91 20.91
N LEU A 28 12.92 -23.04 20.53
CA LEU A 28 14.31 -23.40 20.27
C LEU A 28 15.01 -23.90 21.53
N VAL A 29 14.83 -23.20 22.66
CA VAL A 29 15.35 -23.63 23.97
C VAL A 29 14.77 -24.99 24.34
N TYR A 30 13.45 -25.18 24.18
CA TYR A 30 12.78 -26.44 24.45
C TYR A 30 13.33 -27.59 23.59
N LEU A 31 13.52 -27.37 22.28
CA LEU A 31 14.06 -28.38 21.36
C LEU A 31 15.51 -28.74 21.69
N LEU A 32 16.35 -27.75 22.01
CA LEU A 32 17.74 -27.99 22.40
C LEU A 32 17.84 -28.79 23.70
N GLU A 33 17.01 -28.47 24.69
CA GLU A 33 17.00 -29.12 25.99
C GLU A 33 16.44 -30.55 25.93
N THR A 34 15.31 -30.75 25.23
CA THR A 34 14.61 -32.05 25.19
C THR A 34 15.15 -33.03 24.17
N GLN A 35 15.51 -32.59 22.96
CA GLN A 35 15.89 -33.50 21.87
C GLN A 35 17.42 -33.60 21.67
N GLY A 36 18.17 -32.55 22.01
CA GLY A 36 19.58 -32.44 21.66
C GLY A 36 20.54 -32.99 22.71
N ILE A 37 20.33 -32.66 23.98
CA ILE A 37 21.35 -32.89 25.02
C ILE A 37 21.09 -34.18 25.79
N VAL A 38 19.93 -34.31 26.45
CA VAL A 38 19.64 -35.45 27.34
C VAL A 38 19.59 -36.77 26.58
N ALA A 39 18.85 -36.82 25.47
CA ALA A 39 18.67 -38.05 24.69
C ALA A 39 19.96 -38.55 24.00
N ASN A 40 20.96 -37.67 23.81
CA ASN A 40 22.26 -38.04 23.23
C ASN A 40 23.24 -38.49 24.32
N VAL A 41 23.25 -37.84 25.48
CA VAL A 41 24.06 -38.26 26.64
C VAL A 41 23.71 -39.69 27.06
N SER A 42 22.41 -40.01 27.14
CA SER A 42 21.92 -41.36 27.45
C SER A 42 22.47 -42.46 26.54
N ARG A 43 22.39 -42.21 25.22
CA ARG A 43 22.85 -43.15 24.20
C ARG A 43 24.37 -43.30 24.21
N ASP A 44 25.10 -42.21 24.46
CA ASP A 44 26.55 -42.26 24.51
C ASP A 44 27.05 -42.97 25.78
N LEU A 45 26.46 -42.68 26.94
CA LEU A 45 26.75 -43.38 28.21
C LEU A 45 26.50 -44.88 28.08
N THR A 46 25.36 -45.26 27.49
CA THR A 46 25.04 -46.66 27.22
C THR A 46 26.11 -47.34 26.37
N ARG A 47 26.50 -46.72 25.25
CA ARG A 47 27.52 -47.28 24.35
C ARG A 47 28.87 -47.42 25.03
N GLN A 48 29.29 -46.41 25.79
CA GLN A 48 30.54 -46.44 26.54
C GLN A 48 30.50 -47.52 27.62
N ALA A 49 29.41 -47.64 28.37
CA ALA A 49 29.24 -48.66 29.40
C ALA A 49 29.28 -50.08 28.82
N VAL A 50 28.68 -50.32 27.65
CA VAL A 50 28.74 -51.63 26.96
C VAL A 50 30.18 -51.96 26.58
N LEU A 51 30.93 -51.00 26.02
CA LEU A 51 32.32 -51.22 25.62
C LEU A 51 33.22 -51.50 26.82
N VAL A 52 33.00 -50.80 27.93
CA VAL A 52 33.74 -51.04 29.18
C VAL A 52 33.38 -52.41 29.76
N ALA A 53 32.09 -52.78 29.77
CA ALA A 53 31.62 -54.08 30.21
C ALA A 53 32.22 -55.24 29.40
N ASP A 54 32.23 -55.14 28.08
CA ASP A 54 32.82 -56.14 27.18
C ASP A 54 34.33 -56.28 27.44
N THR A 55 35.05 -55.15 27.53
CA THR A 55 36.48 -55.14 27.82
C THR A 55 36.80 -55.71 29.21
N ALA A 56 35.97 -55.43 30.22
CA ALA A 56 36.13 -55.95 31.58
C ALA A 56 35.79 -57.45 31.67
N GLY A 57 34.89 -57.95 30.82
CA GLY A 57 34.55 -59.37 30.71
C GLY A 57 35.71 -60.24 30.19
N LEU A 58 36.59 -59.65 29.36
CA LEU A 58 37.79 -60.30 28.83
C LEU A 58 38.94 -60.40 29.85
N GLN A 59 38.86 -59.74 31.01
CA GLN A 59 39.92 -59.71 32.03
C GLN A 59 39.40 -60.19 33.40
N PRO A 60 39.30 -61.52 33.64
CA PRO A 60 38.76 -62.07 34.89
C PRO A 60 39.47 -61.64 36.18
N THR A 61 40.74 -61.24 36.10
CA THR A 61 41.56 -60.82 37.24
C THR A 61 41.06 -59.54 37.91
N ILE A 62 40.39 -58.67 37.14
CA ILE A 62 39.77 -57.43 37.65
C ILE A 62 38.75 -57.73 38.75
N TRP A 63 38.01 -58.84 38.62
CA TRP A 63 36.90 -59.19 39.51
C TRP A 63 37.35 -59.95 40.77
N MET A 64 38.59 -60.42 40.81
CA MET A 64 39.14 -61.21 41.93
C MET A 64 40.07 -60.39 42.83
N ASP A 65 40.68 -59.33 42.29
CA ASP A 65 41.64 -58.48 42.99
C ASP A 65 41.28 -57.00 42.86
N GLN A 66 41.11 -56.35 44.00
CA GLN A 66 40.75 -54.93 44.09
C GLN A 66 41.83 -54.02 43.47
N ASN A 67 43.10 -54.42 43.53
CA ASN A 67 44.19 -53.66 42.91
C ASN A 67 44.11 -53.72 41.38
N SER A 68 43.83 -54.90 40.84
CA SER A 68 43.60 -55.11 39.40
C SER A 68 42.39 -54.30 38.89
N ALA A 69 41.31 -54.23 39.67
CA ALA A 69 40.14 -53.39 39.37
C ALA A 69 40.50 -51.89 39.29
N ARG A 70 41.30 -51.41 40.26
CA ARG A 70 41.75 -50.02 40.31
C ARG A 70 42.66 -49.65 39.14
N ILE A 71 43.63 -50.50 38.81
CA ILE A 71 44.54 -50.27 37.66
C ILE A 71 43.76 -50.22 36.34
N PHE A 72 42.73 -51.05 36.19
CA PHE A 72 41.84 -51.02 35.03
C PHE A 72 41.08 -49.68 34.94
N LEU A 73 40.53 -49.21 36.07
CA LEU A 73 39.85 -47.91 36.13
C LEU A 73 40.80 -46.75 35.83
N GLU A 74 41.99 -46.69 36.42
CA GLU A 74 42.98 -45.63 36.16
C GLU A 74 43.39 -45.54 34.70
N ARG A 75 43.37 -46.65 33.97
CA ARG A 75 43.71 -46.69 32.54
C ARG A 75 42.58 -46.19 31.64
N ILE A 76 41.33 -46.37 32.05
CA ILE A 76 40.14 -46.14 31.22
C ILE A 76 39.43 -44.84 31.60
N SER A 77 39.39 -44.49 32.89
CA SER A 77 38.71 -43.31 33.41
C SER A 77 39.13 -41.99 32.73
N PRO A 78 40.41 -41.73 32.36
CA PRO A 78 40.78 -40.47 31.73
C PRO A 78 40.22 -40.30 30.31
N ARG A 79 39.70 -41.38 29.71
CA ARG A 79 39.12 -41.39 28.37
C ARG A 79 37.59 -41.37 28.38
N LEU A 80 36.98 -41.43 29.56
CA LEU A 80 35.54 -41.42 29.74
C LEU A 80 35.09 -40.05 30.25
N SER A 81 33.87 -39.64 29.86
CA SER A 81 33.24 -38.39 30.33
C SER A 81 32.27 -38.60 31.49
N ALA A 82 32.27 -39.82 32.07
CA ALA A 82 31.37 -40.22 33.14
C ALA A 82 32.16 -40.92 34.25
N ARG A 83 31.62 -40.86 35.45
CA ARG A 83 32.14 -41.59 36.60
C ARG A 83 31.86 -43.07 36.41
N LEU A 84 32.87 -43.90 36.68
CA LEU A 84 32.85 -45.33 36.44
C LEU A 84 33.11 -46.08 37.75
N MET A 85 32.22 -47.01 38.08
CA MET A 85 32.30 -47.85 39.26
C MET A 85 32.15 -49.33 38.89
N LEU A 86 33.04 -50.16 39.43
CA LEU A 86 32.99 -51.61 39.26
C LEU A 86 32.40 -52.25 40.52
N LEU A 87 31.41 -53.12 40.33
CA LEU A 87 30.67 -53.79 41.39
C LEU A 87 30.80 -55.29 41.22
N ASP A 88 31.04 -56.05 42.29
CA ASP A 88 30.99 -57.51 42.22
C ASP A 88 29.57 -58.02 41.94
N SER A 89 29.43 -59.34 41.74
CA SER A 89 28.12 -59.98 41.49
C SER A 89 27.12 -59.83 42.65
N GLY A 90 27.58 -59.44 43.85
CA GLY A 90 26.76 -59.13 45.02
C GLY A 90 26.46 -57.64 45.22
N GLY A 91 26.92 -56.76 44.31
CA GLY A 91 26.72 -55.31 44.40
C GLY A 91 27.70 -54.58 45.33
N ARG A 92 28.84 -55.20 45.67
CA ARG A 92 29.92 -54.58 46.45
C ARG A 92 30.85 -53.78 45.53
N VAL A 93 31.20 -52.56 45.93
CA VAL A 93 32.15 -51.74 45.16
C VAL A 93 33.57 -52.31 45.21
N LEU A 94 34.13 -52.62 44.05
CA LEU A 94 35.52 -53.05 43.89
C LEU A 94 36.44 -51.85 43.66
N ALA A 95 36.02 -50.92 42.80
CA ALA A 95 36.78 -49.70 42.52
C ALA A 95 35.86 -48.62 41.95
N SER A 96 36.23 -47.35 42.14
CA SER A 96 35.57 -46.18 41.54
C SER A 96 36.60 -45.25 40.92
N SER A 97 36.21 -44.53 39.87
CA SER A 97 37.04 -43.51 39.22
C SER A 97 37.04 -42.17 39.97
N GLU A 98 36.14 -41.98 40.94
CA GLU A 98 35.97 -40.72 41.65
C GLU A 98 36.62 -40.77 43.05
N PRO A 99 37.53 -39.84 43.40
CA PRO A 99 38.20 -39.84 44.71
C PRO A 99 37.23 -39.73 45.90
N SER A 100 36.05 -39.13 45.71
CA SER A 100 35.04 -39.02 46.77
C SER A 100 34.41 -40.38 47.16
N ASP A 101 34.64 -41.44 46.38
CA ASP A 101 34.11 -42.79 46.62
C ASP A 101 35.05 -43.74 47.35
N GLU A 102 36.25 -43.32 47.72
CA GLU A 102 37.19 -44.21 48.41
C GLU A 102 36.59 -44.81 49.68
N GLY A 103 35.72 -44.07 50.39
CA GLY A 103 35.00 -44.55 51.58
C GLY A 103 33.85 -45.52 51.32
N LEU A 104 33.52 -45.77 50.06
CA LEU A 104 32.48 -46.69 49.60
C LEU A 104 33.04 -48.02 49.10
N ILE A 105 34.36 -48.09 48.85
CA ILE A 105 35.00 -49.31 48.38
C ILE A 105 34.84 -50.42 49.44
N GLY A 106 34.42 -51.60 49.00
CA GLY A 106 34.15 -52.75 49.86
C GLY A 106 32.77 -52.76 50.53
N LYS A 107 31.96 -51.70 50.40
CA LYS A 107 30.56 -51.66 50.86
C LYS A 107 29.61 -52.11 49.75
N ILE A 108 28.47 -52.69 50.15
CA ILE A 108 27.36 -53.02 49.25
C ILE A 108 26.48 -51.78 49.17
N ILE A 109 26.38 -51.17 47.99
CA ILE A 109 25.60 -49.93 47.80
C ILE A 109 24.20 -50.25 47.30
N TYR A 110 24.00 -51.40 46.67
CA TYR A 110 22.74 -51.76 46.03
C TYR A 110 22.54 -53.28 46.03
N SER A 111 21.45 -53.76 46.62
CA SER A 111 21.15 -55.19 46.71
C SER A 111 19.86 -55.60 45.98
N GLY A 112 18.87 -54.72 45.86
CA GLY A 112 17.53 -55.05 45.35
C GLY A 112 17.36 -55.05 43.83
N GLN A 113 17.91 -54.07 43.11
CA GLN A 113 17.72 -53.94 41.65
C GLN A 113 18.65 -54.87 40.84
N TYR A 114 19.87 -55.13 41.31
CA TYR A 114 20.84 -56.00 40.63
C TYR A 114 20.48 -57.49 40.66
N GLN A 115 19.76 -57.94 41.69
CA GLN A 115 19.21 -59.29 41.75
C GLN A 115 18.19 -59.55 40.64
N SER A 116 17.47 -58.53 40.18
CA SER A 116 16.54 -58.64 39.05
C SER A 116 17.25 -58.66 37.68
N MET A 117 18.46 -58.09 37.59
CA MET A 117 19.28 -58.08 36.37
C MET A 117 20.01 -59.42 36.12
N ASN A 118 20.39 -60.13 37.19
CA ASN A 118 21.06 -61.43 37.12
C ASN A 118 20.24 -62.48 36.33
N ASN A 119 18.92 -62.32 36.26
CA ASN A 119 18.01 -63.26 35.58
C ASN A 119 17.63 -62.85 34.15
N ALA A 120 17.91 -61.62 33.71
CA ALA A 120 17.35 -61.08 32.46
C ALA A 120 18.37 -60.44 31.50
N GLY A 121 19.65 -60.35 31.87
CA GLY A 121 20.67 -59.67 31.04
C GLY A 121 20.33 -58.21 30.73
N GLY A 122 19.47 -57.61 31.56
CA GLY A 122 18.91 -56.28 31.33
C GLY A 122 19.93 -55.18 31.59
N GLN A 123 19.84 -54.12 30.81
CA GLN A 123 20.45 -52.83 31.11
C GLN A 123 19.44 -51.99 31.92
N ILE A 124 19.90 -51.34 32.99
CA ILE A 124 19.13 -50.29 33.66
C ILE A 124 19.73 -48.97 33.22
N THR A 125 18.88 -48.13 32.62
CA THR A 125 19.12 -46.71 32.46
C THR A 125 18.11 -46.01 33.36
N ASP A 126 18.58 -45.39 34.43
CA ASP A 126 17.74 -44.66 35.37
C ASP A 126 18.30 -43.26 35.60
N ILE A 127 17.42 -42.32 35.93
CA ILE A 127 17.81 -40.95 36.28
C ILE A 127 17.62 -40.82 37.78
N ALA A 128 18.66 -41.16 38.54
CA ALA A 128 18.67 -41.09 40.00
C ALA A 128 19.46 -39.87 40.47
N GLU A 129 18.91 -39.12 41.44
CA GLU A 129 19.57 -37.98 42.11
C GLU A 129 20.19 -36.91 41.17
N GLY A 130 19.61 -36.70 39.99
CA GLY A 130 20.10 -35.69 39.04
C GLY A 130 21.38 -36.10 38.31
N ALA A 131 21.72 -37.39 38.30
CA ALA A 131 22.68 -38.00 37.40
C ALA A 131 21.95 -38.99 36.49
N GLU A 132 22.44 -39.09 35.25
CA GLU A 132 22.04 -40.20 34.40
C GLU A 132 22.92 -41.40 34.73
N GLU A 133 22.29 -42.49 35.17
CA GLU A 133 22.94 -43.71 35.61
C GLU A 133 22.66 -44.84 34.62
N VAL A 134 23.74 -45.48 34.16
CA VAL A 134 23.68 -46.67 33.33
C VAL A 134 24.41 -47.80 34.05
N VAL A 135 23.72 -48.92 34.23
CA VAL A 135 24.31 -50.13 34.80
C VAL A 135 24.17 -51.31 33.87
N ILE A 136 25.30 -51.97 33.61
CA ILE A 136 25.41 -53.07 32.66
C ILE A 136 26.04 -54.28 33.35
N PRO A 137 25.42 -55.47 33.26
CA PRO A 137 26.01 -56.70 33.77
C PRO A 137 27.21 -57.11 32.91
N VAL A 138 28.30 -57.49 33.56
CA VAL A 138 29.48 -58.05 32.90
C VAL A 138 29.39 -59.55 32.95
N ILE A 139 29.14 -60.16 31.80
CA ILE A 139 28.98 -61.60 31.65
C ILE A 139 30.18 -62.12 30.85
N ARG A 140 30.82 -63.17 31.35
CA ARG A 140 31.91 -63.85 30.65
C ARG A 140 31.34 -64.69 29.49
N ALA A 141 32.19 -65.05 28.52
CA ALA A 141 31.80 -65.89 27.36
C ALA A 141 31.14 -67.25 27.72
N ASP A 142 31.29 -67.73 28.96
CA ASP A 142 30.66 -68.94 29.51
C ASP A 142 29.28 -68.69 30.15
N GLY A 143 28.78 -67.46 30.14
CA GLY A 143 27.50 -67.07 30.72
C GLY A 143 27.56 -66.73 32.22
N LEU A 144 28.74 -66.75 32.85
CA LEU A 144 28.89 -66.41 34.27
C LEU A 144 28.88 -64.88 34.48
N LEU A 145 28.00 -64.39 35.36
CA LEU A 145 28.01 -63.01 35.82
C LEU A 145 29.25 -62.75 36.69
N LEU A 146 30.14 -61.87 36.22
CA LEU A 146 31.33 -61.46 36.96
C LEU A 146 31.07 -60.28 37.89
N GLY A 147 30.18 -59.38 37.49
CA GLY A 147 29.84 -58.18 38.24
C GLY A 147 29.09 -57.18 37.38
N PHE A 148 29.05 -55.93 37.82
CA PHE A 148 28.37 -54.84 37.12
C PHE A 148 29.31 -53.67 36.88
N VAL A 149 29.17 -53.05 35.70
CA VAL A 149 29.75 -51.76 35.37
C VAL A 149 28.67 -50.71 35.54
N ARG A 150 28.89 -49.80 36.49
CA ARG A 150 28.04 -48.64 36.73
C ARG A 150 28.73 -47.40 36.18
N MET A 151 28.04 -46.65 35.34
CA MET A 151 28.48 -45.34 34.89
C MET A 151 27.42 -44.29 35.23
N ASP A 152 27.83 -43.23 35.92
CA ASP A 152 26.97 -42.08 36.21
C ASP A 152 27.57 -40.80 35.63
N ASN A 153 26.72 -39.98 35.02
CA ASN A 153 27.11 -38.64 34.56
C ASN A 153 26.30 -37.60 35.33
N PRO A 154 26.94 -36.75 36.16
CA PRO A 154 26.23 -35.69 36.84
C PRO A 154 25.61 -34.74 35.82
N LEU A 155 24.29 -34.58 35.85
CA LEU A 155 23.60 -33.66 34.94
C LEU A 155 23.73 -32.19 35.41
N SER A 156 24.33 -31.94 36.58
CA SER A 156 24.52 -30.60 37.17
C SER A 156 25.24 -29.60 36.24
N PRO A 157 26.40 -29.89 35.61
CA PRO A 157 27.00 -28.98 34.63
C PRO A 157 26.11 -28.76 33.39
N PHE A 158 25.21 -29.69 33.05
CA PHE A 158 24.24 -29.49 31.97
C PHE A 158 23.11 -28.55 32.39
N PHE A 159 22.60 -28.67 33.63
CA PHE A 159 21.61 -27.74 34.17
C PHE A 159 22.17 -26.31 34.28
N GLU A 160 23.43 -26.15 34.73
CA GLU A 160 24.08 -24.83 34.75
C GLU A 160 24.24 -24.22 33.35
N ARG A 161 24.63 -25.04 32.36
CA ARG A 161 24.74 -24.59 30.96
C ARG A 161 23.37 -24.28 30.34
N SER A 162 22.31 -24.99 30.73
CA SER A 162 20.92 -24.68 30.35
C SER A 162 20.48 -23.30 30.86
N ILE A 163 20.85 -22.94 32.10
CA ILE A 163 20.57 -21.60 32.67
C ILE A 163 21.26 -20.51 31.85
N GLN A 164 22.53 -20.68 31.49
CA GLN A 164 23.26 -19.70 30.66
C GLN A 164 22.61 -19.54 29.28
N LEU A 165 22.23 -20.63 28.62
CA LEU A 165 21.54 -20.60 27.33
C LEU A 165 20.19 -19.86 27.41
N ARG A 166 19.42 -20.08 28.49
CA ARG A 166 18.16 -19.36 28.75
C ARG A 166 18.39 -17.86 28.93
N GLN A 167 19.41 -17.46 29.68
CA GLN A 167 19.75 -16.04 29.86
C GLN A 167 20.16 -15.37 28.54
N VAL A 168 21.00 -16.02 27.73
CA VAL A 168 21.37 -15.53 26.40
C VAL A 168 20.12 -15.40 25.51
N ALA A 169 19.24 -16.41 25.50
CA ALA A 169 18.00 -16.36 24.74
C ALA A 169 17.10 -15.19 25.19
N LEU A 170 16.97 -14.95 26.49
CA LEU A 170 16.21 -13.81 27.02
C LEU A 170 16.80 -12.46 26.58
N TRP A 171 18.13 -12.30 26.62
CA TRP A 171 18.79 -11.08 26.13
C TRP A 171 18.59 -10.88 24.63
N VAL A 172 18.68 -11.94 23.82
CA VAL A 172 18.43 -11.89 22.37
C VAL A 172 16.98 -11.51 22.07
N ILE A 173 16.01 -12.13 22.74
CA ILE A 173 14.59 -11.78 22.58
C ILE A 173 14.34 -10.33 23.00
N GLY A 174 14.86 -9.92 24.17
CA GLY A 174 14.66 -8.58 24.71
C GLY A 174 15.24 -7.49 23.81
N THR A 175 16.48 -7.67 23.35
CA THR A 175 17.13 -6.73 22.41
C THR A 175 16.42 -6.70 21.06
N GLY A 176 16.02 -7.85 20.51
CA GLY A 176 15.22 -7.94 19.28
C GLY A 176 13.89 -7.21 19.38
N LEU A 177 13.18 -7.34 20.50
CA LEU A 177 11.94 -6.60 20.76
C LEU A 177 12.16 -5.08 20.81
N ILE A 178 13.20 -4.63 21.52
CA ILE A 178 13.53 -3.20 21.62
C ILE A 178 13.83 -2.62 20.23
N ILE A 179 14.67 -3.31 19.45
CA ILE A 179 15.03 -2.89 18.09
C ILE A 179 13.81 -2.86 17.18
N GLY A 180 12.95 -3.89 17.25
CA GLY A 180 11.70 -3.95 16.51
C GLY A 180 10.80 -2.75 16.85
N VAL A 181 10.55 -2.49 18.13
CA VAL A 181 9.72 -1.37 18.59
C VAL A 181 10.29 -0.04 18.12
N LEU A 182 11.61 0.16 18.21
CA LEU A 182 12.27 1.37 17.75
C LEU A 182 12.11 1.57 16.24
N LEU A 183 12.43 0.55 15.43
CA LEU A 183 12.27 0.60 13.97
C LEU A 183 10.83 0.84 13.56
N GLY A 184 9.88 0.13 14.16
CA GLY A 184 8.45 0.30 13.89
C GLY A 184 7.95 1.70 14.28
N TYR A 185 8.46 2.27 15.38
CA TYR A 185 8.15 3.63 15.79
C TYR A 185 8.67 4.68 14.80
N LEU A 186 9.91 4.51 14.31
CA LEU A 186 10.53 5.40 13.33
C LEU A 186 9.79 5.37 11.99
N LEU A 187 9.56 4.18 11.41
CA LEU A 187 8.80 4.02 10.15
C LEU A 187 7.38 4.58 10.27
N SER A 188 6.70 4.25 11.38
CA SER A 188 5.31 4.71 11.60
C SER A 188 5.23 6.23 11.74
N ARG A 189 6.23 6.87 12.35
CA ARG A 189 6.27 8.33 12.52
C ARG A 189 6.30 9.03 11.17
N ASP A 190 7.14 8.58 10.25
CA ASP A 190 7.32 9.26 8.96
C ASP A 190 6.12 9.06 8.04
N ILE A 191 5.61 7.84 7.89
CA ILE A 191 4.45 7.55 7.05
C ILE A 191 3.21 8.28 7.58
N THR A 192 2.96 8.21 8.90
CA THR A 192 1.78 8.84 9.50
C THR A 192 1.82 10.35 9.35
N ARG A 193 2.99 10.98 9.56
CA ARG A 193 3.14 12.43 9.43
C ARG A 193 2.79 12.87 8.00
N GLN A 194 3.32 12.17 7.00
CA GLN A 194 3.08 12.51 5.59
C GLN A 194 1.61 12.32 5.19
N LEU A 195 0.99 11.21 5.58
CA LEU A 195 -0.42 10.96 5.29
C LEU A 195 -1.32 12.02 5.96
N ARG A 196 -0.97 12.45 7.17
CA ARG A 196 -1.69 13.53 7.86
C ARG A 196 -1.56 14.86 7.12
N THR A 197 -0.37 15.21 6.64
CA THR A 197 -0.15 16.43 5.84
C THR A 197 -0.97 16.40 4.55
N ALA A 198 -0.97 15.30 3.81
CA ALA A 198 -1.80 15.16 2.61
C ALA A 198 -3.30 15.26 2.93
N THR A 199 -3.76 14.58 3.98
CA THR A 199 -5.17 14.61 4.40
C THR A 199 -5.60 16.02 4.81
N GLN A 200 -4.74 16.76 5.52
CA GLN A 200 -4.98 18.15 5.90
C GLN A 200 -5.03 19.07 4.67
N ALA A 201 -4.12 18.90 3.71
CA ALA A 201 -4.14 19.69 2.47
C ALA A 201 -5.42 19.45 1.66
N VAL A 202 -5.87 18.20 1.53
CA VAL A 202 -7.15 17.86 0.89
C VAL A 202 -8.33 18.46 1.66
N SER A 203 -8.32 18.39 2.99
CA SER A 203 -9.38 19.01 3.80
C SER A 203 -9.42 20.53 3.64
N ASN A 204 -8.25 21.18 3.63
CA ASN A 204 -8.16 22.62 3.46
C ASN A 204 -8.66 23.04 2.07
N LEU A 205 -8.29 22.28 1.04
CA LEU A 205 -8.77 22.44 -0.33
C LEU A 205 -10.29 22.30 -0.43
N ALA A 206 -10.88 21.26 0.19
CA ALA A 206 -12.31 21.03 0.19
C ALA A 206 -13.10 22.14 0.91
N THR A 207 -12.51 22.76 1.94
CA THR A 207 -13.09 23.93 2.61
C THR A 207 -12.83 25.26 1.91
N GLY A 208 -12.11 25.26 0.78
CA GLY A 208 -11.76 26.48 0.02
C GLY A 208 -10.79 27.42 0.75
N LYS A 209 -10.14 26.95 1.82
CA LYS A 209 -9.26 27.79 2.66
C LYS A 209 -7.89 27.98 2.05
N ASP A 210 -7.37 26.97 1.35
CA ASP A 210 -5.99 26.99 0.89
C ASP A 210 -5.78 26.15 -0.38
N LEU A 211 -4.94 26.67 -1.27
CA LEU A 211 -4.52 26.05 -2.53
C LEU A 211 -2.98 25.92 -2.57
N THR A 212 -2.39 25.64 -1.41
CA THR A 212 -0.96 25.37 -1.28
C THR A 212 -0.60 24.04 -1.94
N LEU A 213 0.55 24.05 -2.63
CA LEU A 213 1.12 22.84 -3.21
C LEU A 213 1.87 22.07 -2.13
N LEU A 214 1.77 20.75 -2.16
CA LEU A 214 2.54 19.88 -1.29
C LEU A 214 3.97 19.76 -1.81
N ASP A 215 4.95 19.97 -0.93
CA ASP A 215 6.36 19.73 -1.25
C ASP A 215 6.66 18.23 -1.21
N GLY A 216 6.80 17.64 -2.40
CA GLY A 216 7.18 16.25 -2.62
C GLY A 216 8.58 16.11 -3.23
N SER A 217 9.37 17.18 -3.25
CA SER A 217 10.67 17.22 -3.93
C SER A 217 11.60 16.15 -3.33
N GLY A 218 12.05 15.20 -4.15
CA GLY A 218 12.99 14.14 -3.75
C GLY A 218 12.37 12.81 -3.32
N LYS A 219 11.05 12.61 -3.47
CA LYS A 219 10.39 11.34 -3.11
C LYS A 219 9.90 10.57 -4.34
N LEU A 220 10.47 9.40 -4.58
CA LEU A 220 10.10 8.47 -5.68
C LEU A 220 9.15 7.35 -5.23
N ASP A 221 8.66 7.43 -3.99
CA ASP A 221 7.76 6.45 -3.39
C ASP A 221 6.28 6.73 -3.69
N GLU A 222 5.38 5.88 -3.19
CA GLU A 222 3.92 6.01 -3.33
C GLU A 222 3.41 7.37 -2.81
N VAL A 223 4.07 7.92 -1.80
CA VAL A 223 3.68 9.21 -1.21
C VAL A 223 4.05 10.36 -2.15
N GLY A 224 5.24 10.31 -2.77
CA GLY A 224 5.62 11.25 -3.82
C GLY A 224 4.63 11.28 -4.98
N ARG A 225 4.16 10.10 -5.43
CA ARG A 225 3.12 9.98 -6.47
C ARG A 225 1.78 10.60 -6.04
N LEU A 226 1.35 10.37 -4.80
CA LEU A 226 0.15 11.02 -4.24
C LEU A 226 0.28 12.55 -4.23
N TYR A 227 1.43 13.08 -3.83
CA TYR A 227 1.68 14.53 -3.78
C TYR A 227 1.67 15.14 -5.19
N ALA A 228 2.27 14.46 -6.17
CA ALA A 228 2.26 14.89 -7.57
C ALA A 228 0.84 14.91 -8.16
N ALA A 229 0.02 13.88 -7.87
CA ALA A 229 -1.37 13.82 -8.30
C ALA A 229 -2.20 14.95 -7.66
N PHE A 230 -2.05 15.18 -6.35
CA PHE A 230 -2.71 16.28 -5.63
C PHE A 230 -2.33 17.65 -6.22
N ASN A 231 -1.03 17.88 -6.44
CA ASN A 231 -0.54 19.13 -7.02
C ASN A 231 -1.08 19.38 -8.43
N THR A 232 -1.22 18.33 -9.24
CA THR A 232 -1.87 18.42 -10.56
C THR A 232 -3.33 18.84 -10.45
N LEU A 233 -4.08 18.27 -9.51
CA LEU A 233 -5.47 18.66 -9.25
C LEU A 233 -5.60 20.13 -8.81
N VAL A 234 -4.76 20.57 -7.85
CA VAL A 234 -4.75 21.95 -7.38
C VAL A 234 -4.45 22.93 -8.52
N LYS A 235 -3.48 22.62 -9.40
CA LYS A 235 -3.17 23.45 -10.57
C LYS A 235 -4.34 23.55 -11.55
N ARG A 236 -5.02 22.43 -11.84
CA ARG A 236 -6.22 22.43 -12.69
C ARG A 236 -7.34 23.26 -12.08
N LEU A 237 -7.58 23.13 -10.78
CA LEU A 237 -8.62 23.90 -10.09
C LEU A 237 -8.33 25.40 -10.13
N LYS A 238 -7.08 25.83 -9.85
CA LYS A 238 -6.67 27.23 -9.98
C LYS A 238 -6.93 27.78 -11.38
N SER A 239 -6.53 27.03 -12.40
CA SER A 239 -6.74 27.43 -13.80
C SER A 239 -8.23 27.58 -14.12
N LEU A 240 -9.09 26.67 -13.64
CA LEU A 240 -10.54 26.77 -13.82
C LEU A 240 -11.13 27.99 -13.11
N GLU A 241 -10.72 28.27 -11.87
CA GLU A 241 -11.15 29.48 -11.14
C GLU A 241 -10.69 30.77 -11.83
N GLU A 242 -9.45 30.83 -12.30
CA GLU A 242 -8.91 31.98 -13.03
C GLU A 242 -9.68 32.20 -14.34
N ASN A 243 -9.96 31.14 -15.09
CA ASN A 243 -10.75 31.22 -16.32
C ASN A 243 -12.18 31.69 -16.04
N ARG A 244 -12.82 31.17 -14.98
CA ARG A 244 -14.14 31.63 -14.53
C ARG A 244 -14.13 33.11 -14.17
N LYS A 245 -13.13 33.58 -13.42
CA LYS A 245 -12.99 35.00 -13.06
C LYS A 245 -12.79 35.89 -14.28
N ARG A 246 -11.95 35.48 -15.24
CA ARG A 246 -11.74 36.20 -16.51
C ARG A 246 -13.02 36.27 -17.33
N LEU A 247 -13.76 35.16 -17.44
CA LEU A 247 -15.06 35.13 -18.12
C LEU A 247 -16.02 36.14 -17.48
N LEU A 248 -16.22 36.06 -16.15
CA LEU A 248 -17.11 36.98 -15.44
C LEU A 248 -16.70 38.46 -15.63
N ALA A 249 -15.40 38.76 -15.58
CA ALA A 249 -14.91 40.11 -15.81
C ALA A 249 -15.22 40.62 -17.24
N ASN A 250 -15.03 39.77 -18.24
CA ASN A 250 -15.35 40.10 -19.64
C ASN A 250 -16.85 40.35 -19.81
N LEU A 251 -17.70 39.49 -19.25
CA LEU A 251 -19.16 39.65 -19.31
C LEU A 251 -19.62 40.95 -18.67
N VAL A 252 -19.11 41.29 -17.49
CA VAL A 252 -19.41 42.57 -16.82
C VAL A 252 -19.02 43.74 -17.72
N HIS A 253 -17.88 43.64 -18.42
CA HIS A 253 -17.44 44.70 -19.31
C HIS A 253 -18.29 44.82 -20.59
N GLU A 254 -18.62 43.70 -21.22
CA GLU A 254 -19.42 43.65 -22.44
C GLU A 254 -20.87 44.04 -22.23
N ILE A 255 -21.44 43.79 -21.05
CA ILE A 255 -22.79 44.25 -20.64
C ILE A 255 -22.76 45.70 -20.14
N GLY A 256 -21.66 46.12 -19.49
CA GLY A 256 -21.54 47.47 -18.94
C GLY A 256 -21.51 48.57 -20.01
N ARG A 257 -20.82 48.34 -21.14
CA ARG A 257 -20.77 49.27 -22.27
C ARG A 257 -22.16 49.60 -22.87
N PRO A 258 -22.98 48.61 -23.28
CA PRO A 258 -24.32 48.86 -23.84
C PRO A 258 -25.24 49.57 -22.85
N LEU A 259 -25.24 49.14 -21.59
CA LEU A 259 -26.01 49.80 -20.53
C LEU A 259 -25.59 51.25 -20.31
N GLY A 260 -24.29 51.55 -20.39
CA GLY A 260 -23.77 52.92 -20.32
C GLY A 260 -24.28 53.78 -21.47
N SER A 261 -24.27 53.26 -22.70
CA SER A 261 -24.79 53.92 -23.89
C SER A 261 -26.29 54.21 -23.76
N LEU A 262 -27.08 53.20 -23.39
CA LEU A 262 -28.52 53.34 -23.14
C LEU A 262 -28.81 54.41 -22.07
N ARG A 263 -28.06 54.41 -20.97
CA ARG A 263 -28.23 55.41 -19.90
C ARG A 263 -27.91 56.82 -20.39
N SER A 264 -26.87 56.97 -21.20
CA SER A 264 -26.49 58.26 -21.80
C SER A 264 -27.59 58.79 -22.73
N ALA A 265 -28.11 57.94 -23.62
CA ALA A 265 -29.19 58.29 -24.54
C ALA A 265 -30.47 58.70 -23.79
N VAL A 266 -30.86 57.96 -22.75
CA VAL A 266 -31.98 58.32 -21.88
C VAL A 266 -31.75 59.67 -21.18
N HIS A 267 -30.52 59.95 -20.72
CA HIS A 267 -30.18 61.24 -20.12
C HIS A 267 -30.28 62.39 -21.12
N ALA A 268 -29.80 62.19 -22.35
CA ALA A 268 -29.87 63.18 -23.41
C ALA A 268 -31.33 63.51 -23.77
N LEU A 269 -32.17 62.48 -23.94
CA LEU A 269 -33.61 62.65 -24.19
C LEU A 269 -34.29 63.44 -23.05
N LYS A 270 -34.01 63.10 -21.78
CA LYS A 270 -34.50 63.85 -20.61
C LYS A 270 -33.97 65.28 -20.55
N GLY A 271 -32.75 65.52 -21.03
CA GLY A 271 -32.09 66.83 -21.07
C GLY A 271 -32.59 67.77 -22.16
N GLY A 272 -33.58 67.35 -22.97
CA GLY A 272 -34.20 68.17 -24.00
C GLY A 272 -33.80 67.82 -25.44
N ALA A 273 -32.98 66.78 -25.65
CA ALA A 273 -32.66 66.26 -26.98
C ALA A 273 -33.91 65.75 -27.73
N ASP A 274 -34.99 65.43 -26.99
CA ASP A 274 -36.30 65.13 -27.55
C ASP A 274 -36.85 66.27 -28.44
N ARG A 275 -36.49 67.53 -28.21
CA ARG A 275 -37.07 68.66 -28.98
C ARG A 275 -36.61 68.70 -30.43
N ASP A 276 -35.47 68.09 -30.74
CA ASP A 276 -34.97 67.93 -32.09
C ASP A 276 -35.43 66.57 -32.64
N ARG A 277 -36.12 66.59 -33.78
CA ARG A 277 -36.70 65.38 -34.36
C ARG A 277 -35.64 64.44 -34.92
N GLU A 278 -34.57 64.96 -35.49
CA GLU A 278 -33.48 64.15 -36.03
C GLU A 278 -32.67 63.52 -34.89
N LEU A 279 -32.28 64.32 -33.89
CA LEU A 279 -31.52 63.83 -32.74
C LEU A 279 -32.31 62.81 -31.90
N ARG A 280 -33.63 63.00 -31.74
CA ARG A 280 -34.50 62.01 -31.10
C ARG A 280 -34.48 60.69 -31.86
N SER A 281 -34.62 60.72 -33.18
CA SER A 281 -34.63 59.51 -34.01
C SER A 281 -33.30 58.76 -33.88
N GLU A 282 -32.18 59.48 -33.99
CA GLU A 282 -30.84 58.92 -33.86
C GLU A 282 -30.61 58.25 -32.49
N LEU A 283 -31.05 58.90 -31.40
CA LEU A 283 -30.93 58.34 -30.05
C LEU A 283 -31.81 57.08 -29.87
N LEU A 284 -33.03 57.07 -30.40
CA LEU A 284 -33.93 55.91 -30.31
C LEU A 284 -33.42 54.74 -31.14
N ASP A 285 -32.94 54.99 -32.36
CA ASP A 285 -32.35 53.96 -33.22
C ASP A 285 -31.06 53.39 -32.61
N GLY A 286 -30.23 54.25 -32.00
CA GLY A 286 -29.04 53.83 -31.26
C GLY A 286 -29.36 52.98 -30.04
N MET A 287 -30.42 53.32 -29.29
CA MET A 287 -30.90 52.52 -28.16
C MET A 287 -31.41 51.14 -28.60
N ASP A 288 -32.18 51.09 -29.69
CA ASP A 288 -32.70 49.83 -30.23
C ASP A 288 -31.59 48.92 -30.76
N GLY A 289 -30.57 49.49 -31.42
CA GLY A 289 -29.38 48.75 -31.82
C GLY A 289 -28.63 48.13 -30.64
N GLU A 290 -28.51 48.87 -29.53
CA GLU A 290 -27.78 48.39 -28.36
C GLU A 290 -28.59 47.38 -27.52
N LEU A 291 -29.93 47.45 -27.56
CA LEU A 291 -30.82 46.40 -27.04
C LEU A 291 -30.67 45.09 -27.83
N ARG A 292 -30.69 45.15 -29.16
CA ARG A 292 -30.45 43.97 -30.01
C ARG A 292 -29.09 43.33 -29.75
N ARG A 293 -28.07 44.15 -29.50
CA ARG A 293 -26.74 43.65 -29.13
C ARG A 293 -26.72 42.93 -27.78
N LEU A 294 -27.46 43.45 -26.79
CA LEU A 294 -27.62 42.79 -25.50
C LEU A 294 -28.36 41.45 -25.64
N ASP A 295 -29.41 41.38 -26.46
CA ASP A 295 -30.15 40.14 -26.70
C ASP A 295 -29.24 39.06 -27.30
N ASN A 296 -28.39 39.41 -28.27
CA ASN A 296 -27.42 38.46 -28.83
C ASN A 296 -26.41 37.97 -27.77
N LEU A 297 -25.87 38.88 -26.94
CA LEU A 297 -24.95 38.55 -25.85
C LEU A 297 -25.58 37.60 -24.82
N VAL A 298 -26.85 37.83 -24.47
CA VAL A 298 -27.61 36.97 -23.56
C VAL A 298 -27.87 35.60 -24.20
N GLY A 299 -28.20 35.57 -25.49
CA GLY A 299 -28.35 34.33 -26.26
C GLY A 299 -27.07 33.49 -26.27
N ASP A 300 -25.94 34.12 -26.58
CA ASP A 300 -24.62 33.45 -26.58
C ASP A 300 -24.26 32.89 -25.19
N LEU A 301 -24.59 33.61 -24.13
CA LEU A 301 -24.41 33.16 -22.75
C LEU A 301 -25.29 31.97 -22.38
N ALA A 302 -26.56 31.98 -22.81
CA ALA A 302 -27.49 30.88 -22.57
C ALA A 302 -27.02 29.61 -23.28
N ASN A 303 -26.51 29.74 -24.49
CA ASN A 303 -25.95 28.62 -25.25
C ASN A 303 -24.69 28.04 -24.59
N LEU A 304 -23.76 28.90 -24.17
CA LEU A 304 -22.57 28.48 -23.42
C LEU A 304 -22.94 27.76 -22.11
N HIS A 305 -23.95 28.25 -21.38
CA HIS A 305 -24.41 27.61 -20.15
C HIS A 305 -24.99 26.21 -20.40
N ASN A 306 -25.77 26.05 -21.48
CA ASN A 306 -26.36 24.77 -21.86
C ASN A 306 -25.29 23.76 -22.29
N GLU A 307 -24.26 24.21 -23.01
CA GLU A 307 -23.12 23.38 -23.42
C GLU A 307 -22.30 22.91 -22.20
N LEU A 308 -21.97 23.82 -21.29
CA LEU A 308 -21.21 23.54 -20.06
C LEU A 308 -21.95 22.59 -19.09
N SER A 309 -23.28 22.61 -19.09
CA SER A 309 -24.12 21.78 -18.21
C SER A 309 -24.34 20.37 -18.77
N GLY A 310 -23.87 20.07 -20.00
CA GLY A 310 -24.07 18.78 -20.67
C GLY A 310 -25.52 18.50 -21.08
N THR A 311 -26.42 19.46 -20.88
CA THR A 311 -27.84 19.41 -21.22
C THR A 311 -28.09 20.08 -22.57
N LEU A 312 -27.25 19.83 -23.57
CA LEU A 312 -27.62 20.19 -24.94
C LEU A 312 -28.71 19.22 -25.40
N ILE A 313 -29.96 19.56 -25.11
CA ILE A 313 -31.13 18.80 -25.55
C ILE A 313 -31.33 19.13 -27.03
N VAL A 314 -30.84 18.26 -27.91
CA VAL A 314 -30.98 18.41 -29.36
C VAL A 314 -32.37 17.92 -29.76
N ASN A 315 -33.24 18.84 -30.18
CA ASN A 315 -34.60 18.51 -30.63
C ASN A 315 -34.61 18.29 -32.15
N ARG A 316 -34.31 17.05 -32.57
CA ARG A 316 -34.25 16.71 -34.00
C ARG A 316 -35.63 16.48 -34.58
N GLN A 317 -35.94 17.22 -35.64
CA GLN A 317 -37.17 17.06 -36.44
C GLN A 317 -36.83 16.88 -37.92
N MET A 318 -37.78 16.33 -38.68
CA MET A 318 -37.68 16.25 -40.14
C MET A 318 -37.80 17.67 -40.71
N VAL A 319 -36.75 18.15 -41.38
CA VAL A 319 -36.70 19.50 -41.94
C VAL A 319 -36.39 19.44 -43.42
N ASP A 320 -37.21 20.10 -44.22
CA ASP A 320 -36.90 20.42 -45.62
C ASP A 320 -35.78 21.47 -45.64
N VAL A 321 -34.57 21.01 -45.96
CA VAL A 321 -33.35 21.82 -45.90
C VAL A 321 -33.39 22.97 -46.90
N ALA A 322 -33.94 22.76 -48.09
CA ALA A 322 -34.01 23.79 -49.13
C ALA A 322 -34.91 24.93 -48.66
N ALA A 323 -36.12 24.61 -48.18
CA ALA A 323 -37.05 25.60 -47.64
C ALA A 323 -36.49 26.31 -46.39
N TRP A 324 -35.82 25.57 -45.51
CA TRP A 324 -35.20 26.10 -44.30
C TRP A 324 -34.06 27.10 -44.60
N LEU A 325 -33.11 26.74 -45.46
CA LEU A 325 -32.02 27.62 -45.86
C LEU A 325 -32.52 28.84 -46.64
N GLN A 326 -33.53 28.68 -47.49
CA GLN A 326 -34.12 29.78 -48.24
C GLN A 326 -34.80 30.79 -47.30
N LYS A 327 -35.44 30.32 -46.23
CA LYS A 327 -36.02 31.18 -45.20
C LYS A 327 -34.96 31.97 -44.44
N ILE A 328 -33.85 31.33 -44.04
CA ILE A 328 -32.75 32.01 -43.32
C ILE A 328 -32.08 33.05 -44.22
N THR A 329 -31.66 32.64 -45.42
CA THR A 329 -30.90 33.49 -46.35
C THR A 329 -31.72 34.67 -46.87
N GLY A 330 -33.04 34.52 -46.98
CA GLY A 330 -33.95 35.58 -47.40
C GLY A 330 -33.89 36.84 -46.53
N THR A 331 -33.75 36.69 -45.21
CA THR A 331 -33.67 37.82 -44.27
C THR A 331 -32.37 38.63 -44.43
N TYR A 332 -31.24 37.95 -44.66
CA TYR A 332 -29.92 38.59 -44.73
C TYR A 332 -29.60 39.20 -46.09
N ARG A 333 -30.33 38.80 -47.14
CA ARG A 333 -30.20 39.40 -48.48
C ARG A 333 -30.44 40.91 -48.47
N GLU A 334 -31.46 41.36 -47.74
CA GLU A 334 -31.81 42.77 -47.66
C GLU A 334 -30.79 43.55 -46.80
N GLU A 335 -30.25 42.94 -45.75
CA GLU A 335 -29.20 43.53 -44.92
C GLU A 335 -27.89 43.74 -45.69
N ALA A 336 -27.44 42.74 -46.46
CA ALA A 336 -26.25 42.84 -47.30
C ALA A 336 -26.39 43.94 -48.38
N LYS A 337 -27.56 44.02 -49.03
CA LYS A 337 -27.86 45.08 -50.01
C LYS A 337 -27.84 46.48 -49.38
N ALA A 338 -28.41 46.64 -48.18
CA ALA A 338 -28.40 47.92 -47.46
C ALA A 338 -26.96 48.40 -47.16
N ARG A 339 -26.01 47.48 -46.99
CA ARG A 339 -24.58 47.77 -46.82
C ARG A 339 -23.81 47.92 -48.14
N GLY A 340 -24.47 47.76 -49.29
CA GLY A 340 -23.85 47.86 -50.62
C GLY A 340 -22.92 46.68 -50.94
N GLN A 341 -23.23 45.49 -50.42
CA GLN A 341 -22.51 44.24 -50.70
C GLN A 341 -23.27 43.41 -51.76
N GLU A 342 -22.53 42.61 -52.52
CA GLU A 342 -23.12 41.68 -53.49
C GLU A 342 -23.52 40.39 -52.77
N TRP A 343 -24.81 40.05 -52.81
CA TRP A 343 -25.36 38.83 -52.19
C TRP A 343 -25.67 37.77 -53.26
N THR A 344 -25.02 36.62 -53.15
CA THR A 344 -25.26 35.46 -54.02
C THR A 344 -25.66 34.25 -53.17
N CYS A 345 -26.71 33.55 -53.60
CA CYS A 345 -27.18 32.35 -52.92
C CYS A 345 -27.37 31.24 -53.95
N GLU A 346 -26.60 30.16 -53.78
CA GLU A 346 -26.58 28.98 -54.64
C GLU A 346 -27.00 27.77 -53.81
N LEU A 347 -28.30 27.53 -53.72
CA LEU A 347 -28.87 26.38 -53.03
C LEU A 347 -29.16 25.29 -54.06
N ALA A 348 -28.66 24.07 -53.84
CA ALA A 348 -29.02 22.92 -54.67
C ALA A 348 -30.54 22.66 -54.60
N TYR A 349 -31.14 22.31 -55.73
CA TYR A 349 -32.60 22.10 -55.83
C TYR A 349 -33.06 20.73 -55.30
N ASP A 350 -32.13 19.79 -55.13
CA ASP A 350 -32.36 18.38 -54.78
C ASP A 350 -31.92 18.04 -53.35
N LEU A 351 -31.99 19.01 -52.43
CA LEU A 351 -31.65 18.77 -51.03
C LEU A 351 -32.68 17.86 -50.35
N PRO A 352 -32.24 16.79 -49.64
CA PRO A 352 -33.14 15.87 -48.97
C PRO A 352 -33.74 16.48 -47.70
N VAL A 353 -34.84 15.88 -47.22
CA VAL A 353 -35.36 16.13 -45.87
C VAL A 353 -34.45 15.43 -44.87
N ILE A 354 -33.92 16.17 -43.88
CA ILE A 354 -32.94 15.66 -42.92
C ILE A 354 -33.48 15.79 -41.49
N HIS A 355 -33.17 14.82 -40.63
CA HIS A 355 -33.39 14.90 -39.19
C HIS A 355 -32.37 15.82 -38.53
N LEU A 356 -32.76 17.06 -38.26
CA LEU A 356 -31.91 18.07 -37.64
C LEU A 356 -32.66 18.93 -36.64
N ASP A 357 -31.92 19.59 -35.75
CA ASP A 357 -32.47 20.63 -34.88
C ASP A 357 -32.41 21.96 -35.63
N SER A 358 -33.57 22.37 -36.17
CA SER A 358 -33.65 23.57 -37.00
C SER A 358 -33.32 24.82 -36.22
N GLU A 359 -33.67 24.91 -34.93
CA GLU A 359 -33.42 26.12 -34.14
C GLU A 359 -31.93 26.26 -33.86
N LEU A 360 -31.29 25.18 -33.41
CA LEU A 360 -29.86 25.17 -33.13
C LEU A 360 -29.00 25.44 -34.38
N LEU A 361 -29.33 24.79 -35.50
CA LEU A 361 -28.61 25.03 -36.75
C LEU A 361 -28.92 26.39 -37.38
N THR A 362 -30.12 26.93 -37.17
CA THR A 362 -30.45 28.29 -37.63
C THR A 362 -29.49 29.28 -36.99
N LEU A 363 -29.27 29.17 -35.67
CA LEU A 363 -28.36 30.04 -34.95
C LEU A 363 -26.91 29.93 -35.48
N ALA A 364 -26.42 28.71 -35.70
CA ALA A 364 -25.07 28.50 -36.24
C ALA A 364 -24.90 29.14 -37.63
N VAL A 365 -25.85 28.92 -38.54
CA VAL A 365 -25.82 29.48 -39.91
C VAL A 365 -25.97 31.00 -39.88
N GLN A 366 -26.87 31.54 -39.05
CA GLN A 366 -27.05 32.97 -38.86
C GLN A 366 -25.79 33.66 -38.31
N ASN A 367 -25.08 33.02 -37.38
CA ASN A 367 -23.83 33.54 -36.85
C ASN A 367 -22.75 33.63 -37.93
N LEU A 368 -22.64 32.63 -38.80
CA LEU A 368 -21.70 32.66 -39.92
C LEU A 368 -22.07 33.74 -40.96
N ILE A 369 -23.34 33.81 -41.36
CA ILE A 369 -23.83 34.81 -42.33
C ILE A 369 -23.69 36.24 -41.79
N SER A 370 -24.04 36.47 -40.52
CA SER A 370 -23.93 37.81 -39.92
C SER A 370 -22.47 38.24 -39.80
N ASN A 371 -21.56 37.31 -39.48
CA ASN A 371 -20.12 37.59 -39.48
C ASN A 371 -19.64 37.93 -40.89
N ALA A 372 -20.00 37.15 -41.91
CA ALA A 372 -19.66 37.46 -43.29
C ALA A 372 -20.10 38.88 -43.70
N ILE A 373 -21.36 39.25 -43.43
CA ILE A 373 -21.89 40.60 -43.73
C ILE A 373 -21.20 41.70 -42.91
N ARG A 374 -20.76 41.39 -41.68
CA ARG A 374 -20.08 42.34 -40.79
C ARG A 374 -18.64 42.63 -41.22
N TYR A 375 -17.92 41.62 -41.68
CA TYR A 375 -16.49 41.74 -42.01
C TYR A 375 -16.24 42.04 -43.50
N THR A 376 -17.23 41.81 -44.38
CA THR A 376 -17.14 42.19 -45.80
C THR A 376 -17.25 43.71 -45.99
N PRO A 377 -16.27 44.37 -46.63
CA PRO A 377 -16.35 45.79 -46.96
C PRO A 377 -17.38 46.09 -48.06
N LYS A 378 -17.74 47.36 -48.22
CA LYS A 378 -18.68 47.81 -49.28
C LYS A 378 -18.13 47.44 -50.67
N GLY A 379 -18.96 46.80 -51.51
CA GLY A 379 -18.57 46.26 -52.80
C GLY A 379 -17.97 44.84 -52.76
N GLY A 380 -17.76 44.26 -51.57
CA GLY A 380 -17.40 42.85 -51.42
C GLY A 380 -18.59 41.91 -51.63
N LYS A 381 -18.33 40.61 -51.67
CA LYS A 381 -19.31 39.57 -52.00
C LYS A 381 -19.52 38.62 -50.83
N VAL A 382 -20.78 38.31 -50.54
CA VAL A 382 -21.18 37.25 -49.60
C VAL A 382 -21.92 36.17 -50.38
N LEU A 383 -21.40 34.95 -50.32
CA LEU A 383 -21.88 33.80 -51.07
C LEU A 383 -22.27 32.67 -50.11
N VAL A 384 -23.54 32.25 -50.17
CA VAL A 384 -24.04 31.09 -49.43
C VAL A 384 -24.30 29.95 -50.39
N LYS A 385 -23.64 28.80 -50.17
CA LYS A 385 -23.74 27.60 -51.00
C LYS A 385 -24.26 26.42 -50.19
N SER A 386 -25.10 25.59 -50.80
CA SER A 386 -25.42 24.28 -50.23
C SER A 386 -25.53 23.20 -51.29
N TRP A 387 -24.97 22.03 -50.99
CA TRP A 387 -25.00 20.85 -51.84
C TRP A 387 -24.90 19.57 -51.01
N LEU A 388 -25.25 18.43 -51.61
CA LEU A 388 -25.01 17.12 -51.04
C LEU A 388 -23.61 16.63 -51.46
N GLU A 389 -22.76 16.30 -50.49
CA GLU A 389 -21.44 15.72 -50.71
C GLU A 389 -21.40 14.30 -50.11
N GLY A 390 -21.68 13.30 -50.94
CA GLY A 390 -21.90 11.93 -50.45
C GLY A 390 -23.15 11.84 -49.58
N ASP A 391 -22.99 11.39 -48.34
CA ASP A 391 -24.08 11.29 -47.34
C ASP A 391 -24.21 12.53 -46.43
N ALA A 392 -23.46 13.60 -46.72
CA ALA A 392 -23.45 14.80 -45.89
C ALA A 392 -24.08 16.00 -46.63
N LEU A 393 -24.92 16.74 -45.90
CA LEU A 393 -25.31 18.09 -46.30
C LEU A 393 -24.14 19.04 -46.01
N ARG A 394 -23.72 19.77 -47.03
CA ARG A 394 -22.71 20.82 -46.90
C ARG A 394 -23.33 22.19 -47.07
N ILE A 395 -22.96 23.12 -46.18
CA ILE A 395 -23.37 24.52 -46.20
C ILE A 395 -22.10 25.36 -46.04
N ASP A 396 -21.76 26.14 -47.06
CA ASP A 396 -20.59 27.00 -47.06
C ASP A 396 -21.05 28.47 -47.09
N VAL A 397 -20.47 29.31 -46.23
CA VAL A 397 -20.62 30.76 -46.23
C VAL A 397 -19.26 31.35 -46.55
N VAL A 398 -19.16 32.10 -47.64
CA VAL A 398 -17.91 32.66 -48.18
C VAL A 398 -18.03 34.17 -48.30
N ASP A 399 -17.03 34.88 -47.79
CA ASP A 399 -16.88 36.33 -47.88
C ASP A 399 -15.52 36.76 -48.48
N THR A 400 -15.40 38.04 -48.87
CA THR A 400 -14.23 38.61 -49.58
C THR A 400 -13.69 39.88 -48.95
#